data_AF-A0A820MSK7-F1
#
_entry.id   AF-A0A820MSK7-F1
#
_cell.length_a   1.000
_cell.length_b   1.000
_cell.length_c   1.000
_cell.angle_alpha   90.00
_cell.angle_beta   90.00
_cell.angle_gamma   90.00
#
_symmetry.space_group_name_H-M   'P 1'
#
loop_
_entity.id
_entity.type
_entity.pdbx_description
1 polymer ?
#
loop_
_entity_poly.entity_id
_entity_poly.type
_entity_poly.pdbx_seq_one_letter_code
_entity_poly.pdbx_strand_id
1 'polypeptide(L)'
;LLMGIAAFDRDLIPIPDLNKDGIQIALIGDAAHPMSPFKGQGANQVLIDAVDLTDIITQNNLDLHLAIKHYEDRMIKRVYTKVMQSRERVTSFHRPEALLTENFLYRGINEELMERLNNLGINAHWNDSNISIEQIIIDKLNNK
;
A
#
# COMPACT_ATOMS: atom_id res chain seq x y z
N LEU A 1 12.33 18.07 -16.03
CA LEU A 1 12.67 16.77 -16.65
C LEU A 1 11.38 15.93 -16.70
N LEU A 2 10.67 15.89 -17.82
CA LEU A 2 9.51 15.00 -18.01
C LEU A 2 10.03 13.74 -18.70
N MET A 3 10.64 12.84 -17.93
CA MET A 3 10.90 11.49 -18.42
C MET A 3 9.57 10.74 -18.34
N GLY A 4 8.86 10.65 -19.47
CA GLY A 4 7.65 9.87 -19.60
C GLY A 4 7.97 8.38 -19.55
N ILE A 5 8.07 7.82 -18.34
CA ILE A 5 7.99 6.38 -18.15
C ILE A 5 6.54 6.01 -18.41
N ALA A 6 6.30 5.17 -19.42
CA ALA A 6 4.97 4.63 -19.65
C ALA A 6 4.52 3.89 -18.39
N ALA A 7 3.46 4.41 -17.75
CA ALA A 7 2.89 3.83 -16.55
C ALA A 7 2.13 2.56 -16.94
N PHE A 8 2.81 1.42 -16.87
CA PHE A 8 2.18 0.11 -17.03
C PHE A 8 1.85 -0.46 -15.65
N ASP A 9 0.60 -0.84 -15.44
CA ASP A 9 0.23 -1.78 -14.40
C ASP A 9 -0.15 -3.13 -15.04
N ARG A 10 -0.33 -4.17 -14.23
CA ARG A 10 -0.80 -5.48 -14.70
C ARG A 10 -1.92 -5.98 -13.81
N ASP A 11 -2.77 -6.83 -14.38
CA ASP A 11 -3.76 -7.54 -13.58
C ASP A 11 -3.05 -8.36 -12.52
N LEU A 12 -3.62 -8.35 -11.31
CA LEU A 12 -3.20 -9.28 -10.28
C LEU A 12 -3.64 -10.67 -10.71
N ILE A 13 -2.66 -11.47 -11.11
CA ILE A 13 -2.83 -12.89 -11.40
C ILE A 13 -2.45 -13.63 -10.13
N PRO A 14 -3.15 -14.72 -9.76
CA PRO A 14 -2.67 -15.62 -8.71
C PRO A 14 -1.21 -15.98 -8.97
N ILE A 15 -0.36 -15.85 -7.95
CA ILE A 15 1.06 -16.18 -8.13
C ILE A 15 1.14 -17.67 -8.51
N PRO A 16 1.73 -18.01 -9.67
CA PRO A 16 1.91 -19.40 -10.03
C PRO A 16 2.79 -20.07 -8.99
N ASP A 17 2.56 -21.35 -8.74
CA ASP A 17 3.46 -22.12 -7.88
C ASP A 17 4.82 -22.27 -8.58
N LEU A 18 5.77 -21.42 -8.18
CA LEU A 18 7.14 -21.38 -8.69
C LEU A 18 8.06 -22.35 -7.93
N ASN A 19 7.59 -22.93 -6.84
CA ASN A 19 8.39 -23.72 -5.92
C ASN A 19 8.36 -25.20 -6.33
N LYS A 20 9.13 -25.53 -7.38
CA LYS A 20 9.25 -26.88 -7.93
C LYS A 20 10.65 -27.42 -7.76
N ASP A 21 10.78 -28.75 -7.70
CA ASP A 21 12.06 -29.46 -7.71
C ASP A 21 13.05 -29.00 -6.61
N GLY A 22 12.52 -28.67 -5.43
CA GLY A 22 13.32 -28.23 -4.27
C GLY A 22 13.76 -26.76 -4.30
N ILE A 23 13.36 -26.00 -5.33
CA ILE A 23 13.61 -24.57 -5.43
C ILE A 23 12.53 -23.81 -4.65
N GLN A 24 12.95 -22.76 -3.93
CA GLN A 24 12.09 -21.88 -3.14
C GLN A 24 12.27 -20.43 -3.61
N ILE A 25 11.21 -19.86 -4.17
CA ILE A 25 11.09 -18.53 -4.77
C ILE A 25 9.84 -17.88 -4.19
N ALA A 26 9.99 -16.64 -3.71
CA ALA A 26 8.87 -15.79 -3.31
C ALA A 26 8.85 -14.54 -4.18
N LEU A 27 7.68 -14.16 -4.70
CA LEU A 27 7.52 -12.90 -5.43
C LEU A 27 7.11 -11.77 -4.47
N ILE A 28 7.79 -10.62 -4.58
CA ILE A 28 7.51 -9.41 -3.81
C ILE A 28 7.51 -8.17 -4.70
N GLY A 29 6.89 -7.08 -4.24
CA GLY A 29 6.90 -5.80 -4.93
C GLY A 29 6.32 -5.84 -6.34
N ASP A 30 6.88 -5.04 -7.25
CA ASP A 30 6.41 -4.95 -8.64
C ASP A 30 6.50 -6.28 -9.42
N ALA A 31 7.30 -7.25 -8.95
CA ALA A 31 7.32 -8.60 -9.53
C ALA A 31 6.05 -9.40 -9.18
N ALA A 32 5.39 -9.08 -8.06
CA ALA A 32 4.16 -9.72 -7.59
C ALA A 32 2.91 -8.87 -7.85
N HIS A 33 2.99 -7.56 -7.62
CA HIS A 33 1.86 -6.63 -7.62
C HIS A 33 2.21 -5.28 -8.24
N PRO A 34 2.54 -5.24 -9.54
CA PRO A 34 2.83 -3.99 -10.23
C PRO A 34 1.63 -3.06 -10.18
N MET A 35 1.86 -1.83 -9.73
CA MET A 35 0.82 -0.81 -9.54
C MET A 35 1.11 0.44 -10.36
N SER A 36 0.05 1.10 -10.82
CA SER A 36 0.21 2.45 -11.37
C SER A 36 0.73 3.40 -10.28
N PRO A 37 1.54 4.42 -10.62
CA PRO A 37 2.17 5.29 -9.62
C PRO A 37 1.19 6.29 -8.98
N PHE A 38 -0.05 6.39 -9.46
CA PHE A 38 -0.99 7.47 -9.14
C PHE A 38 -1.57 7.42 -7.72
N LYS A 39 -1.33 6.34 -6.97
CA LYS A 39 -1.69 6.24 -5.55
C LYS A 39 -0.48 6.20 -4.60
N GLY A 40 0.73 6.08 -5.13
CA GLY A 40 1.97 6.06 -4.33
C GLY A 40 2.06 4.91 -3.30
N GLN A 41 1.33 3.81 -3.50
CA GLN A 41 1.30 2.69 -2.54
C GLN A 41 2.32 1.61 -2.84
N GLY A 42 2.95 1.60 -4.02
CA GLY A 42 3.92 0.58 -4.44
C GLY A 42 5.00 0.34 -3.39
N ALA A 43 5.77 1.39 -3.08
CA ALA A 43 6.84 1.31 -2.08
C ALA A 43 6.34 0.88 -0.69
N ASN A 44 5.20 1.41 -0.25
CA ASN A 44 4.62 1.03 1.05
C ASN A 44 4.25 -0.45 1.09
N GLN A 45 3.74 -1.02 -0.02
CA GLN A 45 3.42 -2.44 -0.07
C GLN A 45 4.68 -3.31 -0.07
N VAL A 46 5.75 -2.90 -0.77
CA VAL A 46 7.06 -3.59 -0.74
C VAL A 46 7.64 -3.66 0.67
N LEU A 47 7.53 -2.56 1.44
CA LEU A 47 8.02 -2.55 2.82
C LEU A 47 7.23 -3.53 3.70
N ILE A 48 5.91 -3.60 3.52
CA ILE A 48 5.07 -4.57 4.23
C ILE A 48 5.38 -5.99 3.77
N ASP A 49 5.65 -6.22 2.48
CA ASP A 49 6.05 -7.53 1.95
C ASP A 49 7.30 -8.05 2.67
N ALA A 50 8.32 -7.21 2.79
CA ALA A 50 9.59 -7.58 3.42
C ALA A 50 9.42 -8.00 4.88
N VAL A 51 8.60 -7.26 5.64
CA VAL A 51 8.28 -7.58 7.04
C VAL A 51 7.46 -8.87 7.13
N ASP A 52 6.37 -8.98 6.36
CA ASP A 52 5.46 -10.12 6.44
C ASP A 52 6.13 -11.44 6.00
N LEU A 53 6.96 -11.39 4.96
CA LEU A 53 7.74 -12.54 4.52
C LEU A 53 8.76 -12.97 5.59
N THR A 54 9.46 -12.01 6.20
CA THR A 54 10.43 -12.28 7.27
C THR A 54 9.73 -12.88 8.48
N ASP A 55 8.60 -12.32 8.90
CA ASP A 55 7.82 -12.83 10.04
C ASP A 55 7.33 -14.25 9.78
N ILE A 56 6.77 -14.52 8.61
CA ILE A 56 6.26 -15.85 8.27
C ILE A 56 7.38 -16.91 8.25
N ILE A 57 8.55 -16.57 7.72
CA ILE A 57 9.71 -17.47 7.65
C ILE A 57 10.33 -17.70 9.03
N THR A 58 10.36 -16.68 9.90
CA THR A 58 11.06 -16.76 11.20
C THR A 58 10.19 -17.28 12.34
N GLN A 59 8.89 -17.01 12.31
CA GLN A 59 7.99 -17.33 13.43
C GLN A 59 7.38 -18.73 13.34
N ASN A 60 7.53 -19.42 12.20
CA ASN A 60 6.88 -20.70 11.97
C ASN A 60 7.90 -21.83 11.73
N ASN A 61 7.75 -22.96 12.43
CA ASN A 61 8.34 -24.26 12.05
C ASN A 61 7.63 -24.88 10.82
N LEU A 62 7.05 -24.04 9.97
CA LEU A 62 6.40 -24.48 8.74
C LEU A 62 7.48 -24.85 7.72
N ASP A 63 7.14 -25.82 6.88
CA ASP A 63 7.90 -26.05 5.66
C ASP A 63 8.01 -24.74 4.86
N LEU A 64 9.20 -24.42 4.36
CA LEU A 64 9.48 -23.15 3.69
C LEU A 64 8.58 -22.91 2.47
N HIS A 65 8.19 -23.98 1.76
CA HIS A 65 7.25 -23.87 0.66
C HIS A 65 5.88 -23.39 1.14
N LEU A 66 5.38 -24.00 2.24
CA LEU A 66 4.10 -23.60 2.83
C LEU A 66 4.17 -22.18 3.39
N ALA A 67 5.28 -21.79 4.02
CA ALA A 67 5.51 -20.44 4.51
C ALA A 67 5.42 -19.41 3.37
N ILE A 68 6.14 -19.63 2.27
CA ILE A 68 6.10 -18.75 1.09
C ILE A 68 4.68 -18.66 0.52
N LYS A 69 3.99 -19.79 0.37
CA LYS A 69 2.62 -19.82 -0.15
C LYS A 69 1.65 -19.05 0.74
N HIS A 70 1.76 -19.19 2.06
CA HIS A 70 0.96 -18.43 3.02
C HIS A 70 1.22 -16.92 2.93
N TYR A 71 2.48 -16.53 2.75
CA TYR A 71 2.84 -15.14 2.51
C TYR A 71 2.20 -14.63 1.21
N GLU A 72 2.34 -15.34 0.09
CA GLU A 72 1.82 -14.92 -1.21
C GLU A 72 0.29 -14.77 -1.20
N ASP A 73 -0.43 -15.71 -0.57
CA ASP A 73 -1.89 -15.65 -0.41
C ASP A 73 -2.33 -14.42 0.41
N ARG A 74 -1.62 -14.11 1.49
CA ARG A 74 -1.90 -12.95 2.34
C ARG A 74 -1.59 -11.64 1.61
N MET A 75 -0.45 -11.59 0.94
CA MET A 75 -0.01 -10.45 0.16
C MET A 75 -1.02 -10.14 -0.94
N ILE A 76 -1.45 -11.11 -1.76
CA ILE A 76 -2.40 -10.89 -2.86
C ILE A 76 -3.71 -10.30 -2.36
N LYS A 77 -4.27 -10.83 -1.25
CA LYS A 77 -5.49 -10.31 -0.63
C LYS A 77 -5.33 -8.85 -0.20
N ARG A 78 -4.19 -8.50 0.40
CA ARG A 78 -3.90 -7.13 0.84
C ARG A 78 -3.76 -6.16 -0.33
N VAL A 79 -2.96 -6.51 -1.34
CA VAL A 79 -2.60 -5.59 -2.43
C VAL A 79 -3.71 -5.42 -3.47
N TYR A 80 -4.67 -6.35 -3.56
CA TYR A 80 -5.79 -6.30 -4.51
C TYR A 80 -6.51 -4.95 -4.53
N THR A 81 -6.96 -4.49 -3.37
CA THR A 81 -7.67 -3.21 -3.28
C THR A 81 -6.78 -2.03 -3.64
N LYS A 82 -5.46 -2.10 -3.37
CA LYS A 82 -4.50 -1.04 -3.65
C LYS A 82 -4.22 -0.91 -5.14
N VAL A 83 -4.05 -2.02 -5.84
CA VAL A 83 -3.89 -2.07 -7.31
C VAL A 83 -5.13 -1.50 -7.99
N MET A 84 -6.32 -1.96 -7.62
CA MET A 84 -7.58 -1.47 -8.20
C MET A 84 -7.80 0.02 -7.94
N GLN A 85 -7.55 0.49 -6.73
CA GLN A 85 -7.67 1.92 -6.41
C GLN A 85 -6.62 2.77 -7.12
N SER A 86 -5.42 2.25 -7.38
CA SER A 86 -4.40 2.96 -8.15
C SER A 86 -4.81 3.09 -9.63
N ARG A 87 -5.41 2.03 -10.19
CA ARG A 87 -6.00 2.03 -11.54
C ARG A 87 -7.12 3.04 -11.69
N GLU A 88 -8.06 3.05 -10.76
CA GLU A 88 -9.14 4.05 -10.75
C GLU A 88 -8.58 5.48 -10.72
N ARG A 89 -7.46 5.69 -10.00
CA ARG A 89 -6.81 7.00 -9.97
C ARG A 89 -6.25 7.43 -11.30
N VAL A 90 -5.73 6.51 -12.11
CA VAL A 90 -5.33 6.80 -13.50
C VAL A 90 -6.51 7.43 -14.21
N THR A 91 -7.67 6.78 -14.26
CA THR A 91 -8.83 7.33 -14.97
C THR A 91 -9.26 8.65 -14.37
N SER A 92 -9.34 8.75 -13.04
CA SER A 92 -9.84 9.96 -12.37
C SER A 92 -8.96 11.18 -12.68
N PHE A 93 -7.63 11.05 -12.59
CA PHE A 93 -6.68 12.17 -12.72
C PHE A 93 -6.55 12.68 -14.16
N HIS A 94 -7.03 11.91 -15.13
CA HIS A 94 -7.02 12.29 -16.54
C HIS A 94 -8.39 12.75 -17.04
N ARG A 95 -9.37 12.99 -16.14
CA ARG A 95 -10.62 13.66 -16.52
C ARG A 95 -10.49 15.18 -16.39
N PRO A 96 -11.24 15.97 -17.17
CA PRO A 96 -11.22 17.43 -17.08
C PRO A 96 -11.49 17.98 -15.67
N GLU A 97 -12.30 17.28 -14.87
CA GLU A 97 -12.64 17.65 -13.50
C GLU A 97 -11.44 17.63 -12.56
N ALA A 98 -10.37 16.90 -12.89
CA ALA A 98 -9.13 16.89 -12.12
C ALA A 98 -8.37 18.23 -12.20
N LEU A 99 -8.65 19.05 -13.22
CA LEU A 99 -8.09 20.39 -13.35
C LEU A 99 -8.82 21.42 -12.49
N LEU A 100 -10.01 21.07 -11.97
CA LEU A 100 -10.79 21.95 -11.10
C LEU A 100 -10.14 21.98 -9.72
N THR A 101 -9.57 23.14 -9.37
CA THR A 101 -8.81 23.34 -8.13
C THR A 101 -9.62 23.15 -6.84
N GLU A 102 -10.95 23.19 -6.94
CA GLU A 102 -11.88 23.05 -5.82
C GLU A 102 -12.16 21.58 -5.46
N ASN A 103 -11.70 20.63 -6.26
CA ASN A 103 -12.11 19.24 -6.13
C ASN A 103 -11.07 18.41 -5.35
N PHE A 104 -11.26 18.34 -4.02
CA PHE A 104 -10.35 17.73 -3.04
C PHE A 104 -10.00 16.26 -3.29
N LEU A 105 -10.85 15.54 -4.01
CA LEU A 105 -10.59 14.16 -4.46
C LEU A 105 -9.28 14.03 -5.25
N TYR A 106 -8.83 15.12 -5.89
CA TYR A 106 -7.66 15.15 -6.77
C TYR A 106 -6.38 15.64 -6.09
N ARG A 107 -6.48 16.47 -5.04
CA ARG A 107 -5.30 16.97 -4.31
C ARG A 107 -4.78 16.00 -3.25
N GLY A 108 -5.56 14.97 -2.91
CA GLY A 108 -5.17 13.96 -1.92
C GLY A 108 -5.14 14.48 -0.47
N ILE A 109 -5.61 15.71 -0.23
CA ILE A 109 -5.62 16.36 1.06
C ILE A 109 -7.00 16.98 1.26
N ASN A 110 -7.74 16.46 2.24
CA ASN A 110 -8.96 17.11 2.75
C ASN A 110 -8.50 18.17 3.75
N GLU A 111 -8.62 19.46 3.39
CA GLU A 111 -8.15 20.58 4.21
C GLU A 111 -8.84 20.62 5.59
N GLU A 112 -10.14 20.34 5.66
CA GLU A 112 -10.89 20.26 6.91
C GLU A 112 -10.37 19.12 7.81
N LEU A 113 -10.12 17.94 7.22
CA LEU A 113 -9.54 16.83 7.95
C LEU A 113 -8.11 17.14 8.41
N MET A 114 -7.29 17.75 7.56
CA MET A 114 -5.93 18.15 7.92
C MET A 114 -5.91 19.20 9.01
N GLU A 115 -6.78 20.20 8.93
CA GLU A 115 -6.92 21.23 9.96
C GLU A 115 -7.37 20.60 11.27
N ARG A 116 -8.35 19.68 11.23
CA ARG A 116 -8.77 18.91 12.39
C ARG A 116 -7.62 18.08 12.97
N LEU A 117 -6.86 17.36 12.16
CA LEU A 117 -5.71 16.56 12.60
C LEU A 117 -4.59 17.45 13.17
N ASN A 118 -4.31 18.59 12.53
CA ASN A 118 -3.33 19.58 13.01
C ASN A 118 -3.75 20.16 14.37
N ASN A 119 -5.02 20.50 14.55
CA ASN A 119 -5.59 20.97 15.82
C ASN A 119 -5.52 19.89 16.91
N LEU A 120 -5.60 18.62 16.52
CA LEU A 120 -5.36 17.47 17.41
C LEU A 120 -3.87 17.16 17.61
N GLY A 121 -2.94 17.93 17.03
CA GLY A 121 -1.50 17.71 17.12
C GLY A 121 -1.00 16.48 16.36
N ILE A 122 -1.80 15.93 15.44
CA ILE A 122 -1.47 14.77 14.60
C ILE A 122 -0.99 15.33 13.26
N ASN A 123 0.31 15.57 13.12
CA ASN A 123 0.90 16.15 11.92
C ASN A 123 2.35 15.67 11.69
N ALA A 124 2.99 16.13 10.61
CA ALA A 124 4.34 15.70 10.24
C ALA A 124 5.45 16.09 11.24
N HIS A 125 5.18 17.00 12.18
CA HIS A 125 6.10 17.38 13.27
C HIS A 125 5.92 16.54 14.54
N TRP A 126 5.19 15.43 14.44
CA TRP A 126 4.96 14.52 15.54
C TRP A 126 6.29 13.91 16.04
N ASN A 127 6.48 13.93 17.36
CA ASN A 127 7.75 13.56 18.00
C ASN A 127 7.60 12.70 19.27
N ASP A 128 6.40 12.17 19.54
CA ASP A 128 6.12 11.42 20.78
C ASP A 128 6.25 9.92 20.58
N SER A 129 7.46 9.39 20.60
CA SER A 129 7.76 7.97 20.32
C SER A 129 7.01 6.92 21.16
N ASN A 130 6.32 7.32 22.22
CA ASN A 130 5.65 6.41 23.16
C ASN A 130 4.21 6.06 22.80
N ILE A 131 3.60 6.76 21.84
CA ILE A 131 2.19 6.55 21.47
C ILE A 131 2.10 6.28 19.98
N SER A 132 1.35 5.26 19.55
CA SER A 132 1.17 5.07 18.10
C SER A 132 0.23 6.14 17.53
N ILE A 133 0.50 6.60 16.31
CA ILE A 133 -0.38 7.52 15.58
C ILE A 133 -1.80 6.93 15.48
N GLU A 134 -1.91 5.62 15.29
CA GLU A 134 -3.18 4.91 15.22
C GLU A 134 -3.98 5.00 16.52
N GLN A 135 -3.34 4.80 17.68
CA GLN A 135 -4.01 4.88 18.98
C GLN A 135 -4.53 6.30 19.23
N ILE A 136 -3.76 7.34 18.90
CA ILE A 136 -4.19 8.73 19.04
C ILE A 136 -5.36 9.05 18.11
N ILE A 137 -5.33 8.58 16.86
CA ILE A 137 -6.43 8.78 15.92
C ILE A 137 -7.71 8.14 16.48
N ILE A 138 -7.62 6.91 17.01
CA ILE A 138 -8.75 6.22 17.63
C ILE A 138 -9.24 7.01 18.85
N ASP A 139 -8.36 7.39 19.76
CA ASP A 139 -8.72 8.08 21.00
C ASP A 139 -9.30 9.48 20.73
N LYS A 140 -8.75 10.23 19.78
CA LYS A 140 -9.16 11.61 19.49
C LYS A 140 -10.30 11.73 18.48
N LEU A 141 -10.55 10.73 17.63
CA LEU A 141 -11.71 10.73 16.74
C LEU A 141 -12.97 10.14 17.40
N ASN A 142 -12.81 9.22 18.36
CA ASN A 142 -13.94 8.59 19.06
C ASN A 142 -14.41 9.36 20.30
N ASN A 143 -13.58 10.24 20.88
CA ASN A 143 -14.02 11.18 21.90
C ASN A 143 -14.72 12.37 21.24
N LYS A 144 -16.05 12.29 21.11
CA LYS A 144 -16.92 13.46 20.93
C LYS A 144 -17.08 14.23 22.23
#